data_AF-A0A1H0DXJ5-F1
#
_entry.id   AF-A0A1H0DXJ5-F1
#
_cell.length_a   1.000
_cell.length_b   1.000
_cell.length_c   1.000
_cell.angle_alpha   90.00
_cell.angle_beta   90.00
_cell.angle_gamma   90.00
#
_symmetry.space_group_name_H-M   'P 1'
#
loop_
_entity.id
_entity.type
_entity.pdbx_description
1 polymer ?
#
loop_
_entity_poly.entity_id
_entity_poly.type
_entity_poly.pdbx_seq_one_letter_code
_entity_poly.pdbx_strand_id
1 'polypeptide(L)'
;MELTAFFSSGDGWAQPWVLDIELVESLRFGPPAGHTDLDVAIALTRLLHHDFVSYGTDDQGRHLDDESVPLVIKAHRAVLERLALKPPVWPFRTFDGPRGFGSYWRANDMSGSWKARRDCIEQILGPTRDALEDLQELEYERRFTKGPSGSFKNLIFAADGVKPEIVLRDAVNNEVEIVRHADTCLVFTDPLPPHGLTWRQMAAWWQKNHQPGADEKTAAEGLYRRLYRSLDSKPEQLLMITYCARYAEEGGFDLPALIPQVYLHYDPYTRKSGKQSGALYRQRMDFLLLARTAPASSSRSTEYSTTAGPTRPTSKGASRIPRFRGCTRRWSPRTVG
;
A
#
# COMPACT_ATOMS: atom_id res chain seq x y z
N MET A 1 7.76 -9.33 -9.32
CA MET A 1 9.04 -9.82 -9.88
C MET A 1 9.82 -8.61 -10.39
N GLU A 2 11.09 -8.45 -10.00
CA GLU A 2 11.94 -7.36 -10.50
C GLU A 2 12.40 -7.65 -11.93
N LEU A 3 12.60 -6.62 -12.76
CA LEU A 3 13.04 -6.80 -14.16
C LEU A 3 14.34 -7.58 -14.27
N THR A 4 15.26 -7.40 -13.32
CA THR A 4 16.55 -8.10 -13.26
C THR A 4 16.42 -9.61 -13.09
N ALA A 5 15.26 -10.12 -12.67
CA ALA A 5 15.03 -11.55 -12.50
C ALA A 5 14.90 -12.32 -13.82
N PHE A 6 14.67 -11.64 -14.96
CA PHE A 6 14.69 -12.27 -16.28
C PHE A 6 16.08 -12.39 -16.89
N PHE A 7 17.12 -11.93 -16.18
CA PHE A 7 18.45 -11.85 -16.74
C PHE A 7 19.43 -12.64 -15.88
N SER A 8 20.26 -13.45 -16.52
CA SER A 8 21.37 -14.10 -15.84
C SER A 8 22.49 -13.07 -15.65
N SER A 9 22.94 -12.85 -14.42
CA SER A 9 24.18 -12.09 -14.19
C SER A 9 25.35 -12.99 -14.58
N GLY A 10 25.91 -12.76 -15.78
CA GLY A 10 27.22 -13.32 -16.10
C GLY A 10 28.22 -12.90 -15.01
N ASP A 11 28.99 -13.85 -14.51
CA ASP A 11 29.88 -13.68 -13.37
C ASP A 11 30.80 -12.45 -13.54
N GLY A 12 30.57 -11.40 -12.74
CA GLY A 12 31.53 -10.35 -12.46
C GLY A 12 31.86 -9.36 -13.58
N TRP A 13 31.38 -8.13 -13.40
CA TRP A 13 31.97 -6.88 -13.93
C TRP A 13 32.16 -6.82 -15.46
N ALA A 14 31.13 -6.25 -16.12
CA ALA A 14 31.13 -5.67 -17.48
C ALA A 14 30.55 -6.50 -18.65
N GLN A 15 29.78 -7.56 -18.40
CA GLN A 15 28.96 -8.18 -19.47
C GLN A 15 27.53 -7.60 -19.49
N PRO A 16 26.93 -7.40 -20.69
CA PRO A 16 25.56 -6.92 -20.82
C PRO A 16 24.57 -7.93 -20.22
N TRP A 17 23.44 -7.44 -19.72
CA TRP A 17 22.36 -8.27 -19.19
C TRP A 17 21.88 -9.25 -20.28
N VAL A 18 22.08 -10.55 -20.07
CA VAL A 18 21.64 -11.59 -21.02
C VAL A 18 20.30 -12.13 -20.56
N LEU A 19 19.31 -12.10 -21.45
CA LEU A 19 17.98 -12.64 -21.15
C LEU A 19 18.07 -14.15 -20.91
N ASP A 20 17.49 -14.61 -19.81
CA ASP A 20 17.33 -16.03 -19.51
C ASP A 20 16.19 -16.59 -20.38
N ILE A 21 16.58 -17.14 -21.54
CA ILE A 21 15.64 -17.69 -22.53
C ILE A 21 14.86 -18.86 -21.94
N GLU A 22 15.52 -19.74 -21.18
CA GLU A 22 14.87 -20.91 -20.58
C GLU A 22 13.77 -20.49 -19.61
N LEU A 23 14.05 -19.50 -18.76
CA LEU A 23 13.06 -18.91 -17.88
C LEU A 23 11.91 -18.30 -18.68
N VAL A 24 12.18 -17.45 -19.67
CA VAL A 24 11.12 -16.80 -20.47
C VAL A 24 10.23 -17.82 -21.17
N GLU A 25 10.81 -18.91 -21.69
CA GLU A 25 10.03 -20.00 -22.28
C GLU A 25 9.20 -20.75 -21.25
N SER A 26 9.74 -20.96 -20.03
CA SER A 26 9.00 -21.64 -18.95
C SER A 26 7.77 -20.84 -18.49
N LEU A 27 7.83 -19.49 -18.53
CA LEU A 27 6.71 -18.60 -18.17
C LEU A 27 5.44 -18.85 -18.99
N ARG A 28 5.57 -19.48 -20.16
CA ARG A 28 4.42 -19.86 -21.00
C ARG A 28 3.55 -20.94 -20.33
N PHE A 29 4.13 -21.72 -19.42
CA PHE A 29 3.47 -22.84 -18.76
C PHE A 29 3.04 -22.53 -17.32
N GLY A 30 3.66 -21.54 -16.69
CA GLY A 30 3.26 -21.07 -15.36
C GLY A 30 4.27 -20.10 -14.76
N PRO A 31 3.93 -19.44 -13.64
CA PRO A 31 4.85 -18.56 -12.95
C PRO A 31 5.94 -19.37 -12.22
N PRO A 32 7.13 -18.80 -12.02
CA PRO A 32 8.18 -19.43 -11.23
C PRO A 32 7.78 -19.49 -9.75
N ALA A 33 8.38 -20.40 -8.99
CA ALA A 33 8.08 -20.57 -7.57
C ALA A 33 8.27 -19.24 -6.80
N GLY A 34 7.27 -18.90 -5.97
CA GLY A 34 7.26 -17.65 -5.19
C GLY A 34 6.76 -16.42 -5.94
N HIS A 35 6.34 -16.54 -7.20
CA HIS A 35 5.74 -15.47 -7.98
C HIS A 35 4.34 -15.82 -8.47
N THR A 36 3.51 -14.80 -8.66
CA THR A 36 2.18 -14.95 -9.26
C THR A 36 2.22 -14.67 -10.76
N ASP A 37 1.19 -15.11 -11.50
CA ASP A 37 1.01 -14.70 -12.90
C ASP A 37 0.91 -13.17 -13.04
N LEU A 38 0.32 -12.48 -12.03
CA LEU A 38 0.24 -11.02 -12.00
C LEU A 38 1.63 -10.38 -11.92
N ASP A 39 2.49 -10.87 -11.02
CA ASP A 39 3.88 -10.40 -10.88
C ASP A 39 4.66 -10.53 -12.20
N VAL A 40 4.50 -11.67 -12.87
CA VAL A 40 5.15 -11.98 -14.14
C VAL A 40 4.60 -11.09 -15.25
N ALA A 41 3.28 -10.92 -15.33
CA ALA A 41 2.64 -10.09 -16.36
C ALA A 41 3.08 -8.62 -16.26
N ILE A 42 3.14 -8.06 -15.05
CA ILE A 42 3.64 -6.70 -14.81
C ILE A 42 5.08 -6.56 -15.28
N ALA A 43 5.93 -7.51 -14.92
CA ALA A 43 7.36 -7.47 -15.25
C ALA A 43 7.59 -7.59 -16.77
N LEU A 44 6.90 -8.51 -17.46
CA LEU A 44 6.98 -8.65 -18.92
C LEU A 44 6.41 -7.42 -19.66
N THR A 45 5.32 -6.84 -19.14
CA THR A 45 4.73 -5.61 -19.72
C THR A 45 5.71 -4.44 -19.63
N ARG A 46 6.39 -4.28 -18.49
CA ARG A 46 7.41 -3.25 -18.28
C ARG A 46 8.62 -3.45 -19.19
N LEU A 47 9.08 -4.69 -19.34
CA LEU A 47 10.21 -5.03 -20.21
C LEU A 47 9.91 -4.66 -21.67
N LEU A 48 8.77 -5.11 -22.20
CA LEU A 48 8.35 -4.79 -23.57
C LEU A 48 8.17 -3.28 -23.77
N HIS A 49 7.53 -2.60 -22.81
CA HIS A 49 7.33 -1.15 -22.87
C HIS A 49 8.66 -0.41 -22.91
N HIS A 50 9.56 -0.70 -21.97
CA HIS A 50 10.86 -0.05 -21.85
C HIS A 50 11.67 -0.21 -23.13
N ASP A 51 11.84 -1.43 -23.62
CA ASP A 51 12.72 -1.70 -24.76
C ASP A 51 12.18 -1.14 -26.08
N PHE A 52 10.86 -1.22 -26.33
CA PHE A 52 10.28 -0.60 -27.52
C PHE A 52 10.26 0.92 -27.45
N VAL A 53 10.16 1.51 -26.25
CA VAL A 53 10.31 2.96 -26.07
C VAL A 53 11.78 3.35 -26.26
N SER A 54 12.75 2.64 -25.70
CA SER A 54 14.17 2.98 -25.88
C SER A 54 14.67 2.81 -27.32
N TYR A 55 14.07 1.89 -28.09
CA TYR A 55 14.43 1.66 -29.48
C TYR A 55 14.26 2.92 -30.36
N GLY A 56 15.40 3.45 -30.83
CA GLY A 56 15.48 4.63 -31.71
C GLY A 56 15.58 5.98 -31.00
N THR A 57 15.84 6.03 -29.69
CA THR A 57 15.94 7.31 -28.94
C THR A 57 17.24 7.48 -28.17
N ASP A 58 17.64 6.48 -27.38
CA ASP A 58 18.93 6.48 -26.69
C ASP A 58 19.80 5.29 -27.11
N ASP A 59 19.21 4.19 -27.59
CA ASP A 59 19.90 2.93 -27.94
C ASP A 59 20.81 2.37 -26.82
N GLN A 60 20.77 2.99 -25.63
CA GLN A 60 21.50 2.63 -24.43
C GLN A 60 20.52 1.94 -23.49
N GLY A 61 20.81 0.70 -23.11
CA GLY A 61 19.99 -0.03 -22.14
C GLY A 61 18.86 -0.88 -22.74
N ARG A 62 18.93 -1.25 -24.03
CA ARG A 62 18.09 -2.35 -24.55
C ARG A 62 18.52 -3.67 -23.90
N HIS A 63 17.53 -4.48 -23.57
CA HIS A 63 17.71 -5.79 -22.97
C HIS A 63 17.34 -6.93 -23.92
N LEU A 64 16.51 -6.65 -24.91
CA LEU A 64 16.02 -7.57 -25.91
C LEU A 64 16.68 -7.30 -27.27
N ASP A 65 16.81 -8.37 -28.03
CA ASP A 65 17.19 -8.41 -29.43
C ASP A 65 16.03 -8.95 -30.30
N ASP A 66 16.24 -8.98 -31.62
CA ASP A 66 15.23 -9.46 -32.56
C ASP A 66 14.85 -10.94 -32.39
N GLU A 67 15.71 -11.76 -31.78
CA GLU A 67 15.44 -13.18 -31.54
C GLU A 67 14.60 -13.39 -30.27
N SER A 68 14.85 -12.58 -29.24
CA SER A 68 14.19 -12.66 -27.93
C SER A 68 12.84 -11.94 -27.87
N VAL A 69 12.62 -10.85 -28.62
CA VAL A 69 11.32 -10.14 -28.65
C VAL A 69 10.15 -11.09 -28.95
N PRO A 70 10.19 -11.96 -29.98
CA PRO A 70 9.12 -12.92 -30.23
C PRO A 70 8.84 -13.87 -29.05
N LEU A 71 9.86 -14.24 -28.27
CA LEU A 71 9.72 -15.13 -27.12
C LEU A 71 9.02 -14.41 -25.97
N VAL A 72 9.44 -13.19 -25.67
CA VAL A 72 8.84 -12.35 -24.63
C VAL A 72 7.38 -12.01 -24.97
N ILE A 73 7.06 -11.69 -26.24
CA ILE A 73 5.68 -11.46 -26.68
C ILE A 73 4.81 -12.72 -26.49
N LYS A 74 5.35 -13.91 -26.77
CA LYS A 74 4.63 -15.19 -26.57
C LYS A 74 4.41 -15.48 -25.10
N ALA A 75 5.42 -15.28 -24.25
CA ALA A 75 5.32 -15.45 -22.81
C ALA A 75 4.29 -14.47 -22.21
N HIS A 76 4.37 -13.19 -22.58
CA HIS A 76 3.45 -12.14 -22.15
C HIS A 76 2.00 -12.49 -22.49
N ARG A 77 1.75 -12.91 -23.74
CA ARG A 77 0.43 -13.40 -24.16
C ARG A 77 -0.07 -14.54 -23.27
N ALA A 78 0.75 -15.58 -23.09
CA ALA A 78 0.34 -16.77 -22.33
C ALA A 78 0.00 -16.42 -20.87
N VAL A 79 0.78 -15.53 -20.24
CA VAL A 79 0.53 -15.08 -18.86
C VAL A 79 -0.76 -14.26 -18.77
N LEU A 80 -0.99 -13.34 -19.71
CA LEU A 80 -2.23 -12.55 -19.74
C LEU A 80 -3.48 -13.42 -19.94
N GLU A 81 -3.41 -14.43 -20.81
CA GLU A 81 -4.52 -15.36 -21.02
C GLU A 81 -4.84 -16.17 -19.75
N ARG A 82 -3.82 -16.56 -18.97
CA ARG A 82 -4.03 -17.21 -17.66
C ARG A 82 -4.67 -16.29 -16.62
N LEU A 83 -4.41 -14.98 -16.72
CA LEU A 83 -5.09 -13.95 -15.92
C LEU A 83 -6.49 -13.59 -16.45
N ALA A 84 -6.98 -14.27 -17.48
CA ALA A 84 -8.23 -13.96 -18.19
C ALA A 84 -8.26 -12.52 -18.76
N LEU A 85 -7.09 -11.94 -19.04
CA LEU A 85 -6.94 -10.64 -19.70
C LEU A 85 -6.81 -10.82 -21.21
N LYS A 86 -7.29 -9.84 -21.97
CA LYS A 86 -7.13 -9.81 -23.43
C LYS A 86 -5.71 -9.39 -23.80
N PRO A 87 -4.92 -10.23 -24.48
CA PRO A 87 -3.56 -9.87 -24.87
C PRO A 87 -3.52 -8.75 -25.92
N PRO A 88 -2.49 -7.89 -25.90
CA PRO A 88 -2.30 -6.87 -26.91
C PRO A 88 -2.04 -7.47 -28.29
N VAL A 89 -2.50 -6.76 -29.33
CA VAL A 89 -2.26 -7.13 -30.73
C VAL A 89 -1.05 -6.34 -31.23
N TRP A 90 0.02 -7.07 -31.52
CA TRP A 90 1.27 -6.49 -31.99
C TRP A 90 1.31 -6.41 -33.52
N PRO A 91 1.48 -5.21 -34.11
CA PRO A 91 1.62 -5.05 -35.56
C PRO A 91 3.03 -5.41 -36.08
N PHE A 92 3.99 -5.55 -35.17
CA PHE A 92 5.37 -5.98 -35.41
C PHE A 92 5.73 -7.13 -34.46
N ARG A 93 6.86 -7.80 -34.70
CA ARG A 93 7.32 -8.94 -33.90
C ARG A 93 8.81 -8.88 -33.52
N THR A 94 9.52 -7.88 -34.01
CA THR A 94 10.95 -7.65 -33.83
C THR A 94 11.18 -6.14 -33.75
N PHE A 95 12.40 -5.69 -33.45
CA PHE A 95 12.77 -4.28 -33.61
C PHE A 95 13.02 -3.95 -35.08
N ASP A 96 13.84 -4.76 -35.75
CA ASP A 96 14.26 -4.56 -37.13
C ASP A 96 13.63 -5.57 -38.11
N GLY A 97 13.88 -5.36 -39.41
CA GLY A 97 13.41 -6.25 -40.48
C GLY A 97 11.98 -6.02 -40.97
N PRO A 98 11.44 -6.91 -41.83
CA PRO A 98 10.17 -6.72 -42.54
C PRO A 98 8.94 -6.67 -41.62
N ARG A 99 9.01 -7.32 -40.46
CA ARG A 99 7.99 -7.26 -39.39
C ARG A 99 8.51 -6.54 -38.13
N GLY A 100 9.49 -5.66 -38.29
CA GLY A 100 10.09 -4.90 -37.20
C GLY A 100 9.33 -3.63 -36.86
N PHE A 101 9.42 -3.19 -35.61
CA PHE A 101 8.88 -1.92 -35.15
C PHE A 101 9.46 -0.74 -35.93
N GLY A 102 10.76 -0.77 -36.27
CA GLY A 102 11.40 0.26 -37.08
C GLY A 102 10.83 0.37 -38.50
N SER A 103 10.43 -0.76 -39.09
CA SER A 103 9.74 -0.78 -40.39
C SER A 103 8.29 -0.31 -40.26
N TYR A 104 7.61 -0.73 -39.20
CA TYR A 104 6.24 -0.31 -38.92
C TYR A 104 6.14 1.20 -38.71
N TRP A 105 7.02 1.80 -37.91
CA TRP A 105 6.92 3.24 -37.65
C TRP A 105 7.23 4.08 -38.89
N ARG A 106 8.10 3.57 -39.79
CA ARG A 106 8.47 4.28 -41.03
C ARG A 106 7.28 4.32 -41.99
N ALA A 107 6.51 3.24 -42.04
CA ALA A 107 5.30 3.14 -42.83
C ALA A 107 4.12 3.97 -42.29
N ASN A 108 4.21 4.46 -41.05
CA ASN A 108 3.15 5.22 -40.37
C ASN A 108 3.61 6.66 -40.01
N ASP A 109 4.57 7.22 -40.75
CA ASP A 109 5.04 8.60 -40.62
C ASP A 109 5.56 9.01 -39.22
N MET A 110 6.06 8.05 -38.43
CA MET A 110 6.53 8.29 -37.06
C MET A 110 8.05 8.53 -36.94
N SER A 111 8.81 8.43 -38.04
CA SER A 111 10.28 8.45 -38.05
C SER A 111 10.91 9.70 -37.40
N GLY A 112 10.27 10.86 -37.51
CA GLY A 112 10.77 12.13 -36.98
C GLY A 112 10.22 12.53 -35.61
N SER A 113 9.35 11.70 -35.01
CA SER A 113 8.63 12.06 -33.78
C SER A 113 8.81 11.00 -32.70
N TRP A 114 9.62 11.32 -31.70
CA TRP A 114 9.75 10.53 -30.48
C TRP A 114 8.41 10.31 -29.78
N LYS A 115 7.62 11.38 -29.68
CA LYS A 115 6.30 11.34 -29.06
C LYS A 115 5.37 10.38 -29.79
N ALA A 116 5.33 10.42 -31.12
CA ALA A 116 4.46 9.53 -31.89
C ALA A 116 4.81 8.04 -31.69
N ARG A 117 6.11 7.72 -31.61
CA ARG A 117 6.58 6.35 -31.32
C ARG A 117 6.15 5.88 -29.92
N ARG A 118 6.28 6.74 -28.90
CA ARG A 118 5.78 6.44 -27.54
C ARG A 118 4.27 6.28 -27.50
N ASP A 119 3.54 7.19 -28.13
CA ASP A 119 2.08 7.15 -28.18
C ASP A 119 1.59 5.86 -28.87
N CYS A 120 2.31 5.36 -29.89
CA CYS A 120 2.04 4.06 -30.51
C CYS A 120 2.20 2.89 -29.53
N ILE A 121 3.28 2.86 -28.74
CA ILE A 121 3.48 1.81 -27.73
C ILE A 121 2.44 1.93 -26.61
N GLU A 122 2.09 3.14 -26.17
CA GLU A 122 1.02 3.37 -25.19
C GLU A 122 -0.34 2.91 -25.71
N GLN A 123 -0.64 3.06 -27.01
CA GLN A 123 -1.88 2.52 -27.58
C GLN A 123 -1.94 0.99 -27.55
N ILE A 124 -0.79 0.31 -27.65
CA ILE A 124 -0.70 -1.15 -27.62
C ILE A 124 -0.74 -1.68 -26.18
N LEU A 125 0.08 -1.12 -25.29
CA LEU A 125 0.31 -1.65 -23.94
C LEU A 125 -0.49 -0.93 -22.85
N GLY A 126 -0.96 0.30 -23.07
CA GLY A 126 -1.71 1.09 -22.09
C GLY A 126 -2.91 0.33 -21.52
N PRO A 127 -3.83 -0.22 -22.34
CA PRO A 127 -4.96 -0.99 -21.83
C PRO A 127 -4.56 -2.23 -21.03
N THR A 128 -3.41 -2.83 -21.35
CA THR A 128 -2.88 -3.97 -20.59
C THR A 128 -2.32 -3.51 -19.25
N ARG A 129 -1.58 -2.39 -19.22
CA ARG A 129 -1.05 -1.80 -17.98
C ARG A 129 -2.19 -1.45 -17.04
N ASP A 130 -3.21 -0.74 -17.53
CA ASP A 130 -4.35 -0.30 -16.72
C ASP A 130 -5.09 -1.52 -16.12
N ALA A 131 -5.33 -2.56 -16.91
CA ALA A 131 -5.95 -3.79 -16.42
C ALA A 131 -5.10 -4.55 -15.38
N LEU A 132 -3.77 -4.51 -15.49
CA LEU A 132 -2.87 -5.10 -14.51
C LEU A 132 -2.82 -4.28 -13.21
N GLU A 133 -2.91 -2.95 -13.31
CA GLU A 133 -3.03 -2.05 -12.16
C GLU A 133 -4.34 -2.30 -11.39
N ASP A 134 -5.47 -2.42 -12.10
CA ASP A 134 -6.76 -2.76 -11.50
C ASP A 134 -6.71 -4.11 -10.76
N LEU A 135 -6.10 -5.14 -11.37
CA LEU A 135 -5.91 -6.45 -10.72
C LEU A 135 -5.01 -6.37 -9.49
N GLN A 136 -3.95 -5.55 -9.56
CA GLN A 136 -3.04 -5.33 -8.43
C GLN A 136 -3.74 -4.62 -7.28
N GLU A 137 -4.58 -3.62 -7.56
CA GLU A 137 -5.40 -2.95 -6.58
C GLU A 137 -6.41 -3.92 -5.94
N LEU A 138 -7.08 -4.76 -6.73
CA LEU A 138 -7.98 -5.81 -6.20
C LEU A 138 -7.27 -6.87 -5.35
N GLU A 139 -6.03 -7.25 -5.68
CA GLU A 139 -5.23 -8.13 -4.81
C GLU A 139 -4.83 -7.45 -3.51
N TYR A 140 -4.42 -6.18 -3.59
CA TYR A 140 -4.11 -5.36 -2.43
C TYR A 140 -5.34 -5.28 -1.52
N GLU A 141 -6.49 -4.85 -2.04
CA GLU A 141 -7.77 -4.80 -1.30
C GLU A 141 -8.17 -6.16 -0.72
N ARG A 142 -7.99 -7.28 -1.44
CA ARG A 142 -8.28 -8.62 -0.91
C ARG A 142 -7.39 -9.02 0.27
N ARG A 143 -6.14 -8.57 0.29
CA ARG A 143 -5.23 -8.79 1.42
C ARG A 143 -5.60 -7.94 2.64
N PHE A 144 -6.28 -6.80 2.46
CA PHE A 144 -6.71 -5.93 3.56
C PHE A 144 -8.18 -6.11 3.98
N THR A 145 -9.04 -6.67 3.13
CA THR A 145 -10.46 -6.97 3.46
C THR A 145 -10.60 -8.23 4.30
N LYS A 146 -9.68 -9.19 4.18
CA LYS A 146 -9.48 -10.20 5.21
C LYS A 146 -8.62 -9.57 6.30
N GLY A 147 -9.24 -9.12 7.39
CA GLY A 147 -8.51 -8.72 8.60
C GLY A 147 -7.47 -9.79 8.99
N PRO A 148 -6.42 -9.44 9.76
CA PRO A 148 -5.32 -10.35 10.06
C PRO A 148 -5.84 -11.73 10.48
N SER A 149 -5.57 -12.75 9.66
CA SER A 149 -6.04 -14.11 9.88
C SER A 149 -5.16 -14.78 10.94
N GLY A 150 -5.67 -14.90 12.16
CA GLY A 150 -5.00 -15.52 13.30
C GLY A 150 -5.68 -15.16 14.63
N SER A 151 -5.43 -15.93 15.68
CA SER A 151 -5.83 -15.53 17.03
C SER A 151 -5.01 -14.32 17.47
N PHE A 152 -5.67 -13.24 17.90
CA PHE A 152 -4.99 -12.08 18.49
C PHE A 152 -4.05 -12.53 19.62
N LYS A 153 -2.79 -12.09 19.58
CA LYS A 153 -1.79 -12.43 20.61
C LYS A 153 -1.48 -11.24 21.50
N ASN A 154 -1.00 -10.16 20.89
CA ASN A 154 -0.69 -8.94 21.59
C ASN A 154 -0.72 -7.72 20.66
N LEU A 155 -0.78 -6.55 21.28
CA LEU A 155 -0.63 -5.26 20.65
C LEU A 155 0.37 -4.46 21.48
N ILE A 156 1.49 -4.07 20.88
CA ILE A 156 2.55 -3.25 21.52
C ILE A 156 2.44 -1.84 20.96
N PHE A 157 2.23 -0.84 21.81
CA PHE A 157 1.91 0.51 21.37
C PHE A 157 2.36 1.60 22.35
N ALA A 158 2.26 2.86 21.91
CA ALA A 158 2.47 4.06 22.72
C ALA A 158 3.76 4.05 23.54
N ALA A 159 4.90 3.71 22.90
CA ALA A 159 6.19 3.86 23.58
C ALA A 159 6.46 5.33 23.91
N ASP A 160 6.83 5.61 25.16
CA ASP A 160 7.17 6.94 25.66
C ASP A 160 8.70 7.10 25.58
N GLY A 161 9.18 7.84 24.58
CA GLY A 161 10.60 8.07 24.34
C GLY A 161 11.27 6.98 23.51
N VAL A 162 12.14 6.16 24.13
CA VAL A 162 13.02 5.24 23.39
C VAL A 162 12.21 4.07 22.81
N LYS A 163 12.47 3.78 21.53
CA LYS A 163 11.85 2.67 20.80
C LYS A 163 12.11 1.32 21.50
N PRO A 164 11.07 0.48 21.72
CA PRO A 164 11.24 -0.84 22.31
C PRO A 164 12.03 -1.77 21.39
N GLU A 165 12.92 -2.56 21.98
CA GLU A 165 13.65 -3.61 21.26
C GLU A 165 12.86 -4.92 21.36
N ILE A 166 12.23 -5.32 20.25
CA ILE A 166 11.34 -6.49 20.19
C ILE A 166 12.03 -7.60 19.39
N VAL A 167 12.13 -8.79 19.99
CA VAL A 167 12.78 -9.97 19.41
C VAL A 167 11.81 -11.14 19.32
N LEU A 168 11.88 -11.90 18.23
CA LEU A 168 11.14 -13.16 18.08
C LEU A 168 11.83 -14.24 18.91
N ARG A 169 11.18 -14.73 19.96
CA ARG A 169 11.67 -15.89 20.72
C ARG A 169 11.37 -17.20 20.01
N ASP A 170 10.17 -17.30 19.47
CA ASP A 170 9.70 -18.46 18.73
C ASP A 170 9.01 -18.01 17.46
N ALA A 171 9.59 -18.35 16.30
CA ALA A 171 9.04 -17.98 15.00
C ALA A 171 7.83 -18.84 14.61
N VAL A 172 7.78 -20.09 15.04
CA VAL A 172 6.70 -21.02 14.73
C VAL A 172 5.45 -20.63 15.50
N ASN A 173 5.62 -20.30 16.78
CA ASN A 173 4.55 -19.84 17.65
C ASN A 173 4.41 -18.32 17.65
N ASN A 174 5.14 -17.58 16.81
CA ASN A 174 5.10 -16.11 16.74
C ASN A 174 5.13 -15.44 18.14
N GLU A 175 6.00 -15.93 19.02
CA GLU A 175 6.17 -15.40 20.37
C GLU A 175 7.20 -14.27 20.34
N VAL A 176 6.76 -13.07 20.67
CA VAL A 176 7.60 -11.87 20.72
C VAL A 176 7.91 -11.51 22.16
N GLU A 177 9.16 -11.14 22.42
CA GLU A 177 9.60 -10.58 23.69
C GLU A 177 10.17 -9.19 23.48
N ILE A 178 9.86 -8.28 24.41
CA ILE A 178 10.50 -6.97 24.49
C ILE A 178 11.76 -7.09 25.35
N VAL A 179 12.91 -7.13 24.70
CA VAL A 179 14.22 -7.38 25.34
C VAL A 179 14.75 -6.10 26.00
N ARG A 180 14.35 -4.92 25.52
CA ARG A 180 14.69 -3.61 26.13
C ARG A 180 13.55 -2.61 26.00
N HIS A 181 13.43 -1.74 27.01
CA HIS A 181 12.42 -0.68 27.10
C HIS A 181 10.98 -1.20 27.15
N ALA A 182 10.76 -2.35 27.79
CA ALA A 182 9.41 -2.89 28.01
C ALA A 182 8.56 -1.96 28.90
N ASP A 183 9.21 -1.23 29.80
CA ASP A 183 8.62 -0.24 30.70
C ASP A 183 8.15 1.04 29.99
N THR A 184 8.67 1.34 28.79
CA THR A 184 8.30 2.55 28.06
C THR A 184 7.06 2.37 27.18
N CYS A 185 6.64 1.14 26.90
CA CYS A 185 5.52 0.83 25.99
C CYS A 185 4.35 0.16 26.71
N LEU A 186 3.19 0.12 26.04
CA LEU A 186 2.00 -0.57 26.50
C LEU A 186 1.82 -1.88 25.73
N VAL A 187 1.43 -2.94 26.44
CA VAL A 187 1.18 -4.27 25.86
C VAL A 187 -0.23 -4.71 26.20
N PHE A 188 -1.09 -4.80 25.20
CA PHE A 188 -2.46 -5.29 25.32
C PHE A 188 -2.54 -6.73 24.84
N THR A 189 -2.96 -7.65 25.71
CA THR A 189 -3.04 -9.11 25.45
C THR A 189 -4.45 -9.66 25.58
N ASP A 190 -5.44 -8.83 25.93
CA ASP A 190 -6.81 -9.29 26.09
C ASP A 190 -7.39 -9.69 24.72
N PRO A 191 -8.25 -10.73 24.63
CA PRO A 191 -8.85 -11.14 23.37
C PRO A 191 -9.62 -9.99 22.68
N LEU A 192 -9.39 -9.81 21.38
CA LEU A 192 -10.12 -8.80 20.62
C LEU A 192 -11.57 -9.23 20.38
N PRO A 193 -12.56 -8.38 20.70
CA PRO A 193 -13.96 -8.64 20.38
C PRO A 193 -14.22 -8.66 18.87
N PRO A 194 -15.23 -9.41 18.38
CA PRO A 194 -15.58 -9.44 16.95
C PRO A 194 -15.97 -8.09 16.35
N HIS A 195 -16.41 -7.13 17.18
CA HIS A 195 -16.77 -5.78 16.76
C HIS A 195 -15.59 -4.79 16.77
N GLY A 196 -14.38 -5.26 17.04
CA GLY A 196 -13.20 -4.41 17.23
C GLY A 196 -13.03 -3.97 18.68
N LEU A 197 -12.10 -3.05 18.92
CA LEU A 197 -11.74 -2.56 20.24
C LEU A 197 -12.27 -1.15 20.44
N THR A 198 -13.23 -0.97 21.35
CA THR A 198 -13.83 0.34 21.64
C THR A 198 -13.01 1.13 22.65
N TRP A 199 -13.21 2.46 22.70
CA TRP A 199 -12.56 3.31 23.69
C TRP A 199 -12.90 2.90 25.13
N ARG A 200 -14.16 2.52 25.38
CA ARG A 200 -14.61 1.98 26.67
C ARG A 200 -13.79 0.77 27.11
N GLN A 201 -13.57 -0.18 26.20
CA GLN A 201 -12.83 -1.40 26.48
C GLN A 201 -11.36 -1.10 26.77
N MET A 202 -10.77 -0.17 26.03
CA MET A 202 -9.39 0.27 26.28
C MET A 202 -9.25 0.98 27.64
N ALA A 203 -10.21 1.84 27.99
CA ALA A 203 -10.23 2.52 29.28
C ALA A 203 -10.40 1.54 30.45
N ALA A 204 -11.27 0.52 30.30
CA ALA A 204 -11.44 -0.55 31.29
C ALA A 204 -10.17 -1.39 31.46
N TRP A 205 -9.49 -1.72 30.35
CA TRP A 205 -8.19 -2.38 30.39
C TRP A 205 -7.14 -1.53 31.11
N TRP A 206 -7.10 -0.23 30.82
CA TRP A 206 -6.19 0.70 31.49
C TRP A 206 -6.46 0.79 32.98
N GLN A 207 -7.73 0.93 33.37
CA GLN A 207 -8.18 0.93 34.76
C GLN A 207 -7.71 -0.33 35.48
N LYS A 208 -7.95 -1.51 34.90
CA LYS A 208 -7.59 -2.81 35.49
C LYS A 208 -6.07 -2.94 35.72
N ASN A 209 -5.24 -2.48 34.78
CA ASN A 209 -3.80 -2.74 34.80
C ASN A 209 -2.97 -1.62 35.44
N HIS A 210 -3.43 -0.37 35.39
CA HIS A 210 -2.62 0.80 35.78
C HIS A 210 -3.30 1.70 36.82
N GLN A 211 -4.63 1.70 36.92
CA GLN A 211 -5.39 2.58 37.81
C GLN A 211 -6.58 1.85 38.47
N PRO A 212 -6.32 0.78 39.26
CA PRO A 212 -7.39 0.01 39.88
C PRO A 212 -8.20 0.90 40.84
N GLY A 213 -9.53 0.84 40.74
CA GLY A 213 -10.44 1.63 41.58
C GLY A 213 -10.75 3.04 41.09
N ALA A 214 -10.11 3.52 40.01
CA ALA A 214 -10.52 4.77 39.36
C ALA A 214 -11.91 4.63 38.71
N ASP A 215 -12.69 5.71 38.61
CA ASP A 215 -13.90 5.72 37.80
C ASP A 215 -13.57 5.70 36.29
N GLU A 216 -14.56 5.35 35.46
CA GLU A 216 -14.41 5.21 34.00
C GLU A 216 -13.84 6.49 33.34
N LYS A 217 -14.23 7.68 33.79
CA LYS A 217 -13.77 8.94 33.20
C LYS A 217 -12.32 9.22 33.59
N THR A 218 -11.97 9.00 34.84
CA THR A 218 -10.61 9.19 35.34
C THR A 218 -9.64 8.20 34.69
N ALA A 219 -10.05 6.94 34.51
CA ALA A 219 -9.28 5.94 33.78
C ALA A 219 -9.09 6.33 32.30
N ALA A 220 -10.16 6.77 31.63
CA ALA A 220 -10.08 7.24 30.24
C ALA A 220 -9.15 8.45 30.08
N GLU A 221 -9.18 9.40 31.02
CA GLU A 221 -8.29 10.55 31.03
C GLU A 221 -6.83 10.15 31.27
N GLY A 222 -6.59 9.22 32.21
CA GLY A 222 -5.27 8.65 32.47
C GLY A 222 -4.68 7.98 31.23
N LEU A 223 -5.49 7.16 30.55
CA LEU A 223 -5.13 6.52 29.29
C LEU A 223 -4.81 7.56 28.21
N TYR A 224 -5.69 8.55 28.00
CA TYR A 224 -5.47 9.60 27.00
C TYR A 224 -4.14 10.32 27.21
N ARG A 225 -3.83 10.74 28.45
CA ARG A 225 -2.57 11.41 28.77
C ARG A 225 -1.36 10.51 28.49
N ARG A 226 -1.47 9.22 28.82
CA ARG A 226 -0.41 8.24 28.56
C ARG A 226 -0.16 8.04 27.06
N LEU A 227 -1.21 7.95 26.27
CA LEU A 227 -1.14 7.84 24.81
C LEU A 227 -0.56 9.12 24.19
N TYR A 228 -0.99 10.29 24.65
CA TYR A 228 -0.52 11.58 24.15
C TYR A 228 0.99 11.77 24.30
N ARG A 229 1.59 11.26 25.39
CA ARG A 229 3.04 11.33 25.62
C ARG A 229 3.87 10.57 24.59
N SER A 230 3.29 9.55 23.94
CA SER A 230 3.99 8.76 22.94
C SER A 230 4.14 9.43 21.58
N LEU A 231 3.45 10.55 21.33
CA LEU A 231 3.36 11.15 20.00
C LEU A 231 4.59 11.99 19.66
N ASP A 232 5.16 11.77 18.47
CA ASP A 232 6.43 12.36 18.04
C ASP A 232 6.26 13.65 17.23
N SER A 233 5.05 13.93 16.74
CA SER A 233 4.81 15.02 15.80
C SER A 233 3.55 15.86 16.09
N LYS A 234 3.58 17.14 15.70
CA LYS A 234 2.42 18.05 15.82
C LYS A 234 1.19 17.53 15.06
N PRO A 235 1.30 16.97 13.83
CA PRO A 235 0.16 16.37 13.15
C PRO A 235 -0.47 15.21 13.92
N GLU A 236 0.33 14.30 14.50
CA GLU A 236 -0.18 13.20 15.32
C GLU A 236 -0.93 13.73 16.55
N GLN A 237 -0.37 14.71 17.24
CA GLN A 237 -1.01 15.35 18.39
C GLN A 237 -2.35 15.97 18.02
N LEU A 238 -2.40 16.69 16.89
CA LEU A 238 -3.64 17.29 16.40
C LEU A 238 -4.68 16.21 16.08
N LEU A 239 -4.29 15.13 15.42
CA LEU A 239 -5.19 14.02 15.09
C LEU A 239 -5.72 13.34 16.36
N MET A 240 -4.84 13.05 17.33
CA MET A 240 -5.21 12.45 18.61
C MET A 240 -6.19 13.34 19.38
N ILE A 241 -5.89 14.64 19.53
CA ILE A 241 -6.79 15.60 20.20
C ILE A 241 -8.15 15.64 19.50
N THR A 242 -8.15 15.75 18.17
CA THR A 242 -9.37 15.88 17.37
C THR A 242 -10.25 14.63 17.48
N TYR A 243 -9.65 13.45 17.46
CA TYR A 243 -10.37 12.19 17.59
C TYR A 243 -10.89 11.97 19.01
N CYS A 244 -10.05 12.21 20.03
CA CYS A 244 -10.44 12.03 21.42
C CYS A 244 -11.53 13.01 21.88
N ALA A 245 -11.66 14.16 21.23
CA ALA A 245 -12.79 15.05 21.46
C ALA A 245 -14.14 14.37 21.18
N ARG A 246 -14.19 13.39 20.26
CA ARG A 246 -15.41 12.60 19.97
C ARG A 246 -15.80 11.68 21.12
N TYR A 247 -14.85 11.23 21.93
CA TYR A 247 -15.17 10.39 23.08
C TYR A 247 -15.93 11.14 24.18
N ALA A 248 -15.88 12.47 24.17
CA ALA A 248 -16.65 13.30 25.09
C ALA A 248 -18.12 13.50 24.65
N GLU A 249 -18.48 13.12 23.43
CA GLU A 249 -19.86 13.15 22.91
C GLU A 249 -20.68 11.97 23.46
N GLU A 250 -22.01 12.07 23.40
CA GLU A 250 -22.90 10.99 23.79
C GLU A 250 -22.67 9.75 22.90
N GLY A 251 -22.47 8.58 23.51
CA GLY A 251 -22.08 7.35 22.79
C GLY A 251 -20.62 7.32 22.31
N GLY A 252 -19.82 8.36 22.57
CA GLY A 252 -18.43 8.46 22.12
C GLY A 252 -17.53 7.33 22.63
N PHE A 253 -17.79 6.80 23.83
CA PHE A 253 -17.03 5.69 24.41
C PHE A 253 -17.19 4.36 23.64
N ASP A 254 -18.25 4.23 22.85
CA ASP A 254 -18.51 3.03 22.06
C ASP A 254 -17.89 3.13 20.64
N LEU A 255 -17.26 4.27 20.33
CA LEU A 255 -16.45 4.42 19.11
C LEU A 255 -15.17 3.57 19.20
N PRO A 256 -14.60 3.17 18.04
CA PRO A 256 -13.33 2.46 18.00
C PRO A 256 -12.21 3.24 18.69
N ALA A 257 -11.35 2.54 19.43
CA ALA A 257 -10.19 3.14 20.08
C ALA A 257 -9.12 3.49 19.04
N LEU A 258 -8.77 4.77 18.95
CA LEU A 258 -7.59 5.24 18.23
C LEU A 258 -6.31 4.95 19.03
N ILE A 259 -5.45 4.10 18.47
CA ILE A 259 -4.24 3.60 19.15
C ILE A 259 -3.01 4.18 18.44
N PRO A 260 -2.23 5.07 19.08
CA PRO A 260 -1.05 5.64 18.47
C PRO A 260 0.18 4.72 18.59
N GLN A 261 1.14 4.95 17.69
CA GLN A 261 2.51 4.44 17.78
C GLN A 261 2.57 2.92 18.00
N VAL A 262 1.95 2.18 17.09
CA VAL A 262 1.85 0.72 17.15
C VAL A 262 3.09 0.07 16.56
N TYR A 263 3.75 -0.77 17.34
CA TYR A 263 4.95 -1.48 16.94
C TYR A 263 4.60 -2.83 16.33
N LEU A 264 5.10 -3.06 15.12
CA LEU A 264 5.00 -4.34 14.44
C LEU A 264 6.34 -5.05 14.56
N HIS A 265 6.32 -6.34 14.91
CA HIS A 265 7.50 -7.18 14.80
C HIS A 265 7.55 -7.85 13.42
N TYR A 266 8.73 -7.83 12.80
CA TYR A 266 9.03 -8.58 11.56
C TYR A 266 10.25 -9.48 11.76
N ASP A 267 10.19 -10.62 11.09
CA ASP A 267 11.02 -11.83 11.13
C ASP A 267 12.57 -11.61 11.12
N PRO A 268 13.34 -12.35 11.94
CA PRO A 268 14.81 -12.35 12.00
C PRO A 268 15.58 -12.75 10.73
N TYR A 269 14.96 -13.26 9.66
CA TYR A 269 15.69 -13.59 8.41
C TYR A 269 16.27 -12.37 7.67
N THR A 270 15.95 -11.14 8.09
CA THR A 270 16.45 -9.90 7.46
C THR A 270 17.89 -9.50 7.85
N ARG A 271 18.59 -10.26 8.71
CA ARG A 271 19.92 -9.86 9.20
C ARG A 271 21.15 -10.48 8.52
N LYS A 272 21.02 -11.45 7.62
CA LYS A 272 22.20 -12.19 7.08
C LYS A 272 22.57 -11.95 5.62
N SER A 273 21.88 -11.07 4.91
CA SER A 273 22.25 -10.75 3.51
C SER A 273 22.46 -9.26 3.37
N GLY A 274 23.72 -8.82 3.36
CA GLY A 274 24.16 -7.43 3.15
C GLY A 274 23.85 -6.86 1.75
N LYS A 275 22.72 -7.24 1.15
CA LYS A 275 22.28 -6.87 -0.20
C LYS A 275 20.76 -6.82 -0.28
N GLN A 276 20.08 -6.01 0.54
CA GLN A 276 18.67 -5.63 0.25
C GLN A 276 18.35 -4.21 0.75
N SER A 277 18.61 -3.24 -0.12
CA SER A 277 17.89 -1.97 -0.15
C SER A 277 16.51 -2.22 -0.79
N GLY A 278 15.44 -2.29 0.00
CA GLY A 278 14.08 -2.31 -0.58
C GLY A 278 12.89 -2.61 0.32
N ALA A 279 13.03 -3.40 1.40
CA ALA A 279 11.85 -3.90 2.13
C ALA A 279 11.86 -3.64 3.66
N LEU A 280 12.29 -2.45 4.09
CA LEU A 280 12.36 -2.06 5.52
C LEU A 280 11.39 -0.93 5.88
N TYR A 281 10.16 -0.91 5.32
CA TYR A 281 9.43 0.35 5.28
C TYR A 281 8.53 0.67 6.50
N ARG A 282 8.04 -0.29 7.33
CA ARG A 282 7.16 0.07 8.46
C ARG A 282 7.32 -0.84 9.69
N GLN A 283 8.27 -0.52 10.56
CA GLN A 283 8.41 -1.15 11.89
C GLN A 283 7.47 -0.53 12.94
N ARG A 284 6.80 0.57 12.59
CA ARG A 284 5.90 1.34 13.45
C ARG A 284 4.79 1.94 12.60
N MET A 285 3.55 1.81 13.04
CA MET A 285 2.39 2.50 12.49
C MET A 285 2.05 3.70 13.38
N ASP A 286 1.79 4.86 12.77
CA ASP A 286 1.49 6.08 13.53
C ASP A 286 0.17 5.96 14.30
N PHE A 287 -0.86 5.35 13.69
CA PHE A 287 -2.13 5.05 14.33
C PHE A 287 -2.75 3.74 13.82
N LEU A 288 -3.51 3.08 14.70
CA LEU A 288 -4.32 1.91 14.42
C LEU A 288 -5.74 2.13 14.95
N LEU A 289 -6.74 1.71 14.16
CA LEU A 289 -8.14 1.62 14.56
C LEU A 289 -8.61 0.19 14.31
N LEU A 290 -9.07 -0.49 15.36
CA LEU A 290 -9.67 -1.81 15.26
C LEU A 290 -11.18 -1.66 15.28
N ALA A 291 -11.78 -1.45 14.10
CA ALA A 291 -13.21 -1.28 13.93
C ALA A 291 -13.85 -2.50 13.26
N ARG A 292 -15.16 -2.68 13.45
CA ARG A 292 -15.93 -3.68 12.71
C ARG A 292 -15.73 -3.50 11.21
N THR A 293 -15.31 -4.56 10.52
CA THR A 293 -15.51 -4.67 9.07
C THR A 293 -17.01 -4.72 8.83
N ALA A 294 -17.58 -3.64 8.28
CA ALA A 294 -18.91 -3.75 7.69
C ALA A 294 -18.82 -4.83 6.60
N PRO A 295 -19.78 -5.77 6.51
CA PRO A 295 -19.87 -6.59 5.30
C PRO A 295 -19.95 -5.62 4.12
N ALA A 296 -19.11 -5.85 3.10
CA ALA A 296 -19.08 -5.04 1.90
C ALA A 296 -20.52 -4.81 1.45
N SER A 297 -21.00 -3.57 1.54
CA SER A 297 -22.35 -3.23 1.11
C SER A 297 -22.41 -3.52 -0.38
N SER A 298 -23.12 -4.58 -0.75
CA SER A 298 -23.56 -4.81 -2.11
C SER A 298 -24.31 -3.57 -2.59
N SER A 299 -24.08 -3.22 -3.86
CA SER A 299 -24.81 -2.21 -4.64
C SER A 299 -24.76 -0.77 -4.13
N ARG A 300 -23.79 0.00 -4.64
CA ARG A 300 -24.03 1.42 -4.90
C ARG A 300 -24.52 1.51 -6.35
N SER A 301 -25.84 1.48 -6.53
CA SER A 301 -26.46 1.84 -7.81
C SER A 301 -26.25 3.34 -8.02
N THR A 302 -25.33 3.70 -8.89
CA THR A 302 -25.16 5.08 -9.37
C THR A 302 -26.30 5.37 -10.34
N GLU A 303 -27.38 5.99 -9.86
CA GLU A 303 -28.36 6.63 -10.74
C GLU A 303 -27.72 7.88 -11.34
N TYR A 304 -27.34 7.78 -12.62
CA TYR A 304 -27.13 8.93 -13.49
C TYR A 304 -28.48 9.56 -13.82
N SER A 305 -28.74 10.76 -13.31
CA SER A 305 -29.81 11.60 -13.86
C SER A 305 -29.19 12.60 -14.84
N THR A 306 -29.45 12.37 -16.12
CA THR A 306 -29.20 13.30 -17.22
C THR A 306 -30.41 14.22 -17.36
N THR A 307 -30.24 15.53 -17.26
CA THR A 307 -30.99 16.50 -18.10
C THR A 307 -30.24 17.84 -18.24
N ALA A 308 -29.78 18.06 -19.47
CA ALA A 308 -29.73 19.29 -20.27
C ALA A 308 -29.69 20.69 -19.60
N GLY A 309 -28.61 21.42 -19.90
CA GLY A 309 -28.67 22.65 -20.73
C GLY A 309 -28.75 24.02 -20.01
N PRO A 310 -28.06 25.07 -20.52
CA PRO A 310 -27.63 26.22 -19.73
C PRO A 310 -28.50 27.47 -19.91
N THR A 311 -28.64 28.30 -18.87
CA THR A 311 -28.96 29.73 -19.02
C THR A 311 -28.32 30.57 -17.91
N ARG A 312 -27.65 31.67 -18.31
CA ARG A 312 -27.30 32.85 -17.49
C ARG A 312 -28.30 33.94 -17.88
N PRO A 313 -28.76 34.83 -16.97
CA PRO A 313 -28.01 36.07 -16.75
C PRO A 313 -28.13 36.73 -15.34
N THR A 314 -27.12 37.55 -15.04
CA THR A 314 -27.04 38.79 -14.23
C THR A 314 -28.11 39.13 -13.15
N SER A 315 -27.67 39.33 -11.90
CA SER A 315 -27.45 40.66 -11.25
C SER A 315 -27.66 40.65 -9.72
N LYS A 316 -26.75 41.36 -9.03
CA LYS A 316 -26.79 42.01 -7.70
C LYS A 316 -27.77 41.49 -6.62
N GLY A 317 -27.18 41.00 -5.52
CA GLY A 317 -27.84 40.89 -4.21
C GLY A 317 -26.83 40.62 -3.11
N ALA A 318 -26.53 41.63 -2.30
CA ALA A 318 -25.64 41.53 -1.14
C ALA A 318 -26.27 40.67 -0.03
N SER A 319 -25.53 39.71 0.54
CA SER A 319 -25.80 39.23 1.90
C SER A 319 -24.61 38.45 2.50
N ARG A 320 -24.01 39.10 3.50
CA ARG A 320 -23.54 38.54 4.78
C ARG A 320 -22.73 37.22 4.78
N ILE A 321 -21.42 37.40 4.92
CA ILE A 321 -20.46 36.44 5.48
C ILE A 321 -20.85 36.11 6.94
N PRO A 322 -21.12 34.85 7.33
CA PRO A 322 -21.25 34.49 8.73
C PRO A 322 -19.86 34.44 9.38
N ARG A 323 -19.63 35.31 10.36
CA ARG A 323 -18.49 35.23 11.28
C ARG A 323 -18.58 33.94 12.09
N PHE A 324 -17.63 33.02 11.89
CA PHE A 324 -17.37 31.94 12.84
C PHE A 324 -16.92 32.55 14.18
N ARG A 325 -17.81 32.55 15.18
CA ARG A 325 -17.43 32.79 16.57
C ARG A 325 -16.83 31.49 17.11
N GLY A 326 -15.53 31.52 17.41
CA GLY A 326 -14.85 30.45 18.12
C GLY A 326 -15.49 30.23 19.50
N CYS A 327 -15.92 29.00 19.76
CA CYS A 327 -16.34 28.55 21.07
C CYS A 327 -15.16 27.82 21.71
N THR A 328 -14.28 28.56 22.39
CA THR A 328 -13.19 28.03 23.19
C THR A 328 -13.74 27.57 24.54
N ARG A 329 -14.19 26.31 24.65
CA ARG A 329 -14.35 25.67 25.97
C ARG A 329 -12.99 25.14 26.42
N ARG A 330 -12.25 26.02 27.09
CA ARG A 330 -10.98 25.78 27.76
C ARG A 330 -11.20 24.87 28.96
N TRP A 331 -10.59 23.69 28.97
CA TRP A 331 -10.45 22.88 30.18
C TRP A 331 -9.40 23.55 31.08
N SER A 332 -9.82 24.01 32.27
CA SER A 332 -8.92 24.57 33.29
C SER A 332 -8.69 23.53 34.38
N PRO A 333 -7.44 23.18 34.74
CA PRO A 333 -7.16 22.37 35.91
C PRO A 333 -7.35 23.21 37.17
N ARG A 334 -8.20 22.77 38.09
CA ARG A 334 -8.16 23.25 39.48
C ARG A 334 -7.02 22.53 40.19
N THR A 335 -5.99 23.28 40.53
CA THR A 335 -5.03 22.93 41.58
C THR A 335 -5.75 22.87 42.92
N VAL A 336 -5.57 21.77 43.64
CA VAL A 336 -5.81 21.68 45.08
C VAL A 336 -4.46 21.33 45.69
N GLY A 337 -3.97 22.19 46.58
CA GLY A 337 -2.66 22.10 47.25
C GLY A 337 -1.74 23.24 46.85
#